data_AF-A0A3M1MXW2-F1
#
_entry.id   AF-A0A3M1MXW2-F1
#
_cell.length_a   1.000
_cell.length_b   1.000
_cell.length_c   1.000
_cell.angle_alpha   90.00
_cell.angle_beta   90.00
_cell.angle_gamma   90.00
#
_symmetry.space_group_name_H-M   'P 1'
#
loop_
_entity.id
_entity.type
_entity.pdbx_description
1 polymer ?
#
loop_
_entity_poly.entity_id
_entity_poly.type
_entity_poly.pdbx_seq_one_letter_code
_entity_poly.pdbx_strand_id
1 'polypeptide(L)'
;ALYHSGSTSTHAAGPLAAVPNEYVELSRDDARELGVKDGDAVRIKANGVELNLRAKVDRRLPKGLLFAPNHFPGTGINRVFATETAVQAEVAKA
;
A
#
# COMPACT_ATOMS: atom_id res chain seq x y z
N ALA A 1 7.99 -15.69 -5.69
CA ALA A 1 7.15 -15.12 -4.63
C ALA A 1 7.89 -13.95 -3.98
N LEU A 2 7.16 -13.00 -3.40
CA LEU A 2 7.74 -11.92 -2.60
C LEU A 2 8.14 -12.47 -1.22
N TYR A 3 9.33 -12.12 -0.73
CA TYR A 3 9.86 -12.59 0.54
C TYR A 3 10.20 -11.44 1.50
N HIS A 4 9.49 -11.38 2.63
CA HIS A 4 9.63 -10.38 3.71
C HIS A 4 9.93 -8.95 3.20
N SER A 5 11.06 -8.37 3.59
CA SER A 5 11.47 -6.99 3.32
C SER A 5 12.08 -6.76 1.93
N GLY A 6 12.07 -7.77 1.06
CA GLY A 6 12.57 -7.62 -0.30
C GLY A 6 14.07 -7.81 -0.48
N SER A 7 14.86 -8.01 0.58
CA SER A 7 16.33 -8.14 0.50
C SER A 7 16.85 -9.21 -0.48
N THR A 8 16.00 -10.16 -0.87
CA THR A 8 16.33 -11.16 -1.89
C THR A 8 15.43 -11.05 -3.12
N SER A 9 14.10 -11.08 -2.94
CA SER A 9 13.18 -11.26 -4.08
C SER A 9 12.99 -10.01 -4.95
N THR A 10 13.34 -8.81 -4.49
CA THR A 10 13.34 -7.61 -5.36
C THR A 10 14.56 -7.56 -6.28
N HIS A 11 15.53 -8.47 -6.11
CA HIS A 11 16.67 -8.63 -7.02
C HIS A 11 16.46 -9.76 -8.06
N ALA A 12 15.29 -10.41 -8.05
CA ALA A 12 14.96 -11.50 -8.95
C ALA A 12 13.85 -11.12 -9.93
N ALA A 13 14.03 -11.43 -11.21
CA ALA A 13 13.09 -11.06 -12.27
C ALA A 13 11.71 -11.74 -12.11
N GLY A 14 11.66 -13.00 -11.67
CA GLY A 14 10.42 -13.76 -11.53
C GLY A 14 9.41 -13.11 -10.55
N PRO A 15 9.80 -12.87 -9.28
CA PRO A 15 8.94 -12.16 -8.33
C PRO A 15 8.49 -10.77 -8.80
N LEU A 16 9.41 -9.98 -9.38
CA LEU A 16 9.09 -8.65 -9.87
C LEU A 16 8.17 -8.66 -11.09
N ALA A 17 8.19 -9.72 -11.92
CA ALA A 17 7.23 -9.88 -13.01
C ALA A 17 5.79 -10.08 -12.49
N ALA A 18 5.62 -10.65 -11.30
CA ALA A 18 4.30 -10.84 -10.69
C ALA A 18 3.82 -9.61 -9.92
N VAL A 19 4.70 -8.94 -9.17
CA VAL A 19 4.40 -7.70 -8.45
C VAL A 19 5.59 -6.74 -8.62
N PRO A 20 5.50 -5.79 -9.56
CA PRO A 20 6.66 -4.99 -9.95
C PRO A 20 6.98 -3.85 -9.00
N ASN A 21 5.97 -3.31 -8.30
CA ASN A 21 6.10 -2.10 -7.49
C ASN A 21 5.24 -2.19 -6.22
N GLU A 22 5.53 -1.28 -5.30
CA GLU A 22 4.68 -0.98 -4.16
C GLU A 22 3.27 -0.54 -4.54
N TYR A 23 2.32 -0.80 -3.64
CA TYR A 23 0.94 -0.40 -3.79
C TYR A 23 0.28 -0.22 -2.43
N VAL A 24 -0.86 0.46 -2.43
CA VAL A 24 -1.84 0.41 -1.35
C VAL A 24 -3.12 -0.21 -1.90
N GLU A 25 -3.61 -1.25 -1.25
CA GLU A 25 -4.87 -1.90 -1.62
C GLU A 25 -6.05 -1.20 -0.95
N LEU A 26 -7.10 -0.96 -1.74
CA LEU A 26 -8.35 -0.32 -1.35
C LEU A 26 -9.52 -1.22 -1.71
N SER A 27 -10.57 -1.20 -0.89
CA SER A 27 -11.86 -1.74 -1.30
C SER A 27 -12.46 -0.89 -2.45
N ARG A 28 -13.33 -1.49 -3.26
CA ARG A 28 -14.09 -0.74 -4.27
C ARG A 28 -14.95 0.38 -3.69
N ASP A 29 -15.46 0.20 -2.48
CA ASP A 29 -16.32 1.20 -1.86
C ASP A 29 -15.53 2.43 -1.43
N ASP A 30 -14.38 2.22 -0.79
CA ASP A 30 -13.48 3.32 -0.43
C ASP A 30 -12.93 4.02 -1.67
N ALA A 31 -12.51 3.26 -2.68
CA ALA A 31 -12.02 3.83 -3.94
C ALA A 31 -13.07 4.70 -4.63
N ARG A 32 -14.34 4.27 -4.65
CA ARG A 32 -15.46 5.06 -5.19
C ARG A 32 -15.69 6.34 -4.40
N GLU A 33 -15.72 6.26 -3.07
CA GLU A 33 -15.95 7.41 -2.19
C GLU A 33 -14.82 8.44 -2.27
N LEU A 34 -13.59 7.97 -2.45
CA LEU A 34 -12.40 8.81 -2.60
C LEU A 34 -12.14 9.28 -4.04
N GLY A 35 -12.92 8.82 -5.03
CA GLY A 35 -12.71 9.15 -6.45
C GLY A 35 -11.40 8.60 -7.03
N VAL A 36 -10.89 7.51 -6.46
CA VAL A 36 -9.64 6.83 -6.81
C VAL A 36 -9.92 5.68 -7.78
N LYS A 37 -9.10 5.57 -8.84
CA LYS A 37 -9.08 4.43 -9.76
C LYS A 37 -7.86 3.55 -9.50
N ASP A 38 -7.91 2.33 -10.01
CA ASP A 38 -6.73 1.44 -9.99
C ASP A 38 -5.54 2.11 -10.68
N GLY A 39 -4.37 2.06 -10.05
CA GLY A 39 -3.14 2.68 -10.51
C GLY A 39 -2.96 4.17 -10.19
N ASP A 40 -4.01 4.87 -9.72
CA ASP A 40 -3.91 6.27 -9.29
C ASP A 40 -2.94 6.42 -8.12
N ALA A 41 -2.24 7.56 -8.06
CA ALA A 41 -1.45 7.90 -6.88
C ALA A 41 -2.38 8.33 -5.73
N VAL A 42 -2.09 7.79 -4.55
CA VAL A 42 -2.84 8.05 -3.33
C VAL A 42 -1.86 8.48 -2.25
N ARG A 43 -2.18 9.58 -1.59
CA ARG A 43 -1.47 10.08 -0.42
C ARG A 43 -2.07 9.46 0.84
N ILE A 44 -1.20 8.90 1.68
CA ILE A 44 -1.55 8.29 2.97
C ILE A 44 -0.81 9.06 4.05
N LYS A 45 -1.55 9.56 5.05
CA LYS A 45 -1.00 10.24 6.22
C LYS A 45 -1.39 9.50 7.48
N ALA A 46 -0.40 9.17 8.30
CA ALA A 46 -0.62 8.50 9.57
C ALA A 46 0.60 8.69 10.49
N ASN A 47 0.37 8.91 11.79
CA ASN A 47 1.43 9.08 12.79
C ASN A 47 2.54 10.08 12.39
N GLY A 48 2.19 11.17 11.70
CA GLY A 48 3.14 12.18 11.23
C GLY A 48 3.99 11.77 10.01
N VAL A 49 3.75 10.58 9.44
CA VAL A 49 4.38 10.10 8.21
C VAL A 49 3.43 10.28 7.03
N GLU A 50 3.96 10.76 5.91
CA GLU A 50 3.25 10.86 4.63
C GLU A 50 3.90 9.94 3.60
N LEU A 51 3.08 9.16 2.89
CA LEU A 51 3.49 8.24 1.84
C LEU A 51 2.64 8.50 0.58
N ASN A 52 3.24 8.35 -0.60
CA ASN A 52 2.53 8.34 -1.87
C ASN A 52 2.69 6.96 -2.52
N LEU A 53 1.58 6.23 -2.67
CA LEU A 53 1.57 4.87 -3.21
C LEU A 53 0.53 4.76 -4.34
N ARG A 54 0.73 3.81 -5.25
CA ARG A 54 -0.29 3.51 -6.27
C ARG A 54 -1.42 2.71 -5.66
N ALA A 55 -2.65 3.10 -5.95
CA ALA A 55 -3.84 2.35 -5.57
C ALA A 55 -3.89 1.02 -6.33
N LYS A 56 -4.20 -0.05 -5.60
CA LYS A 56 -4.69 -1.31 -6.13
C LYS A 56 -6.13 -1.48 -5.65
N VAL A 57 -7.10 -1.37 -6.55
CA VAL A 57 -8.52 -1.47 -6.18
C VAL A 57 -8.99 -2.91 -6.40
N ASP A 58 -9.36 -3.60 -5.31
CA ASP A 58 -9.68 -5.03 -5.36
C ASP A 58 -10.97 -5.38 -4.57
N ARG A 59 -11.35 -6.66 -4.58
CA ARG A 59 -12.53 -7.25 -3.93
C ARG A 59 -12.27 -7.76 -2.52
N ARG A 60 -11.00 -7.89 -2.15
CA ARG A 60 -10.56 -8.68 -1.00
C ARG A 60 -10.71 -7.93 0.32
N LEU A 61 -10.56 -6.61 0.31
CA LEU A 61 -10.65 -5.81 1.53
C LEU A 61 -12.10 -5.38 1.81
N PRO A 62 -12.54 -5.45 3.08
CA PRO A 62 -13.76 -4.78 3.50
C PRO A 62 -13.58 -3.25 3.43
N LYS A 63 -14.70 -2.53 3.37
CA LYS A 63 -14.72 -1.07 3.44
C LYS A 63 -14.04 -0.55 4.71
N GLY A 64 -13.25 0.51 4.61
CA GLY A 64 -12.57 1.17 5.72
C GLY A 64 -11.25 0.52 6.14
N LEU A 65 -10.76 -0.47 5.38
CA LEU A 65 -9.47 -1.12 5.62
C LEU A 65 -8.54 -0.89 4.43
N LEU A 66 -7.33 -0.42 4.73
CA LEU A 66 -6.22 -0.32 3.78
C LEU A 66 -5.19 -1.40 4.07
N PHE A 67 -4.55 -1.90 3.01
CA PHE A 67 -3.41 -2.80 3.13
C PHE A 67 -2.24 -2.31 2.28
N ALA A 68 -1.05 -2.23 2.86
CA ALA A 68 0.19 -1.90 2.14
C ALA A 68 1.28 -2.90 2.52
N PRO A 69 1.90 -3.61 1.56
CA PRO A 69 2.96 -4.56 1.86
C PRO A 69 4.25 -3.84 2.26
N ASN A 70 4.96 -4.39 3.26
CA ASN A 70 6.30 -3.91 3.66
C ASN A 70 7.44 -4.44 2.78
N HIS A 71 7.10 -5.04 1.63
CA HIS A 71 8.04 -5.75 0.78
C HIS A 71 9.03 -4.84 0.06
N PHE A 72 8.59 -3.66 -0.33
CA PHE A 72 9.38 -2.72 -1.11
C PHE A 72 10.03 -1.71 -0.15
N PRO A 73 11.37 -1.78 0.06
CA PRO A 73 12.03 -0.99 1.10
C PRO A 73 11.93 0.52 0.88
N GLY A 74 11.81 0.96 -0.37
CA GLY A 74 11.64 2.38 -0.73
C GLY A 74 10.33 3.01 -0.24
N THR A 75 9.32 2.21 0.11
CA THR A 75 8.04 2.73 0.62
C THR A 75 8.16 3.36 2.00
N GLY A 76 9.01 2.82 2.87
CA GLY A 76 9.07 3.20 4.27
C GLY A 76 7.74 3.02 5.02
N ILE A 77 6.87 2.10 4.60
CA ILE A 77 5.53 1.87 5.21
C ILE A 77 5.61 1.54 6.70
N ASN A 78 6.64 0.80 7.13
CA ASN A 78 6.84 0.44 8.53
C ASN A 78 7.02 1.67 9.44
N ARG A 79 7.38 2.86 8.91
CA ARG A 79 7.51 4.09 9.70
C ARG A 79 6.17 4.60 10.25
N VAL A 80 5.06 4.18 9.65
CA VAL A 80 3.71 4.54 10.10
C VAL A 80 3.36 3.83 11.40
N PHE A 81 3.92 2.64 11.63
CA PHE A 81 3.62 1.79 12.78
C PHE A 81 4.61 2.04 13.92
N ALA A 82 4.14 2.10 15.16
CA ALA A 82 4.99 2.12 16.34
C ALA A 82 4.87 0.80 17.11
N THR A 83 3.77 0.60 17.83
CA THR A 83 3.50 -0.62 18.61
C THR A 83 2.11 -1.20 18.33
N GLU A 84 1.33 -0.51 17.50
CA GLU A 84 -0.05 -0.84 17.19
C GLU A 84 -0.14 -1.92 16.12
N THR A 85 -1.20 -2.74 16.19
CA THR A 85 -1.53 -3.74 15.17
C THR A 85 -2.27 -3.14 13.98
N ALA A 86 -2.85 -1.95 14.14
CA ALA A 86 -3.51 -1.16 13.12
C ALA A 86 -3.35 0.33 13.43
N VAL A 87 -3.22 1.14 12.38
CA VAL A 87 -3.05 2.59 12.49
C VAL A 87 -4.15 3.27 11.68
N GLN A 88 -4.80 4.27 12.27
CA GLN A 88 -5.73 5.13 11.55
C GLN A 88 -4.96 5.99 10.55
N ALA A 89 -5.45 6.03 9.32
CA ALA A 89 -4.80 6.77 8.25
C ALA A 89 -5.80 7.65 7.52
N GLU A 90 -5.36 8.88 7.22
CA GLU A 90 -6.04 9.76 6.28
C GLU A 90 -5.58 9.42 4.87
N VAL A 91 -6.54 9.32 3.96
CA VAL A 91 -6.29 8.90 2.59
C VAL A 91 -6.94 9.88 1.64
N ALA A 92 -6.17 10.37 0.68
CA ALA A 92 -6.63 11.26 -0.36
C ALA A 92 -6.00 10.90 -1.70
N LYS A 93 -6.74 11.10 -2.79
CA LYS A 93 -6.16 11.08 -4.13
C LYS A 93 -5.09 12.18 -4.24
N ALA A 94 -3.90 11.81 -4.71
CA ALA A 94 -2.76 12.73 -4.84
C ALA A 94 -2.93 13.72 -5.99
#